data_AF-V6J4E9-F1
#
_entry.id   AF-V6J4E9-F1
#
_cell.length_a   1.000
_cell.length_b   1.000
_cell.length_c   1.000
_cell.angle_alpha   90.00
_cell.angle_beta   90.00
_cell.angle_gamma   90.00
#
_symmetry.space_group_name_H-M   'P 1'
#
loop_
_entity.id
_entity.type
_entity.pdbx_description
1 polymer ?
#
loop_
_entity_poly.entity_id
_entity_poly.type
_entity_poly.pdbx_seq_one_letter_code
_entity_poly.pdbx_strand_id
1 'polypeptide(L)' 'MSRGLIHHIEINVSKLEASINFWGWFLEELGYRPFQEWNQGKSWRRPLKNSCFFW' A
#
# COMPACT_ATOMS: atom_id res chain seq x y z
N MET A 1 -8.13 -20.75 17.52
CA MET A 1 -7.04 -20.52 16.55
C MET A 1 -7.29 -19.20 15.84
N SER A 2 -6.33 -18.26 15.86
CA SER A 2 -6.44 -17.08 14.99
C SER A 2 -6.23 -17.53 13.55
N ARG A 3 -7.18 -17.23 12.67
CA ARG A 3 -6.96 -17.37 11.22
C ARG A 3 -5.88 -16.37 10.82
N GLY A 4 -5.02 -16.74 9.86
CA GLY A 4 -3.88 -15.91 9.43
C GLY A 4 -4.30 -14.45 9.18
N LEU A 5 -3.54 -13.51 9.73
CA LEU A 5 -3.74 -12.08 9.50
C LEU A 5 -3.10 -11.69 8.18
N ILE A 6 -3.73 -10.77 7.44
CA ILE A 6 -3.14 -10.19 6.24
C ILE A 6 -1.87 -9.45 6.65
N HIS A 7 -0.72 -9.82 6.09
CA HIS A 7 0.58 -9.19 6.35
C HIS A 7 0.93 -8.15 5.29
N HIS A 8 0.63 -8.42 4.02
CA HIS A 8 0.73 -7.43 2.95
C HIS A 8 -0.33 -7.65 1.87
N ILE A 9 -0.58 -6.61 1.09
CA ILE A 9 -1.41 -6.62 -0.11
C ILE A 9 -0.56 -6.02 -1.24
N GLU A 10 -0.54 -6.70 -2.38
CA GLU A 10 0.09 -6.20 -3.60
C GLU A 10 -0.98 -6.02 -4.67
N ILE A 11 -0.95 -4.87 -5.35
CA ILE A 11 -1.94 -4.50 -6.36
C ILE A 11 -1.19 -4.18 -7.65
N ASN A 12 -1.46 -4.96 -8.70
CA ASN A 12 -0.96 -4.64 -10.02
C ASN A 12 -1.86 -3.59 -10.69
N VAL A 13 -1.26 -2.52 -11.23
CA VAL A 13 -2.00 -1.38 -11.78
C VAL A 13 -1.52 -1.01 -13.18
N SER A 14 -2.44 -0.58 -14.04
CA SER A 14 -2.12 -0.18 -15.41
C SER A 14 -1.42 1.17 -15.50
N LYS A 15 -1.74 2.10 -14.59
CA LYS A 15 -1.10 3.41 -14.47
C LYS A 15 -0.81 3.70 -13.00
N LEU A 16 0.46 3.59 -12.64
CA LEU A 16 0.92 3.74 -11.26
C LEU A 16 0.53 5.11 -10.67
N GLU A 17 0.87 6.19 -11.35
CA GLU A 17 0.60 7.56 -10.87
C GLU A 17 -0.89 7.81 -10.60
N ALA A 18 -1.77 7.36 -11.52
CA ALA A 18 -3.21 7.50 -11.34
C ALA A 18 -3.71 6.70 -10.13
N SER A 19 -3.13 5.52 -9.89
CA SER A 19 -3.49 4.65 -8.77
C SER A 19 -2.99 5.23 -7.45
N ILE A 20 -1.77 5.78 -7.41
CA ILE A 20 -1.24 6.50 -6.25
C ILE A 20 -2.14 7.70 -5.91
N ASN A 21 -2.53 8.49 -6.91
CA ASN A 21 -3.39 9.67 -6.70
C ASN A 21 -4.78 9.26 -6.19
N PHE A 22 -5.34 8.15 -6.69
CA PHE A 22 -6.65 7.67 -6.27
C PHE A 22 -6.65 7.08 -4.85
N TRP A 23 -5.66 6.25 -4.50
CA TRP A 23 -5.63 5.52 -3.22
C TRP A 23 -4.84 6.22 -2.12
N GLY A 24 -3.93 7.14 -2.45
CA GLY A 24 -2.94 7.69 -1.52
C GLY A 24 -3.58 8.32 -0.28
N TRP A 25 -4.55 9.22 -0.49
CA TRP A 25 -5.29 9.86 0.61
C TRP A 25 -6.03 8.84 1.48
N PHE A 26 -6.61 7.81 0.86
CA PHE A 26 -7.39 6.79 1.59
C PHE A 26 -6.48 5.90 2.45
N LEU A 27 -5.31 5.52 1.93
CA LEU A 27 -4.33 4.75 2.70
C LEU A 27 -3.81 5.55 3.90
N GLU A 28 -3.62 6.86 3.74
CA GLU A 28 -3.24 7.77 4.82
C GLU A 28 -4.33 7.90 5.90
N GLU A 29 -5.60 8.04 5.52
CA GLU A 29 -6.75 8.00 6.44
C GLU A 29 -6.85 6.68 7.22
N LEU A 30 -6.47 5.56 6.59
CA LEU A 30 -6.37 4.24 7.25
C LEU A 30 -5.13 4.08 8.14
N GLY A 31 -4.32 5.12 8.27
CA GLY A 31 -3.12 5.17 9.10
C GLY A 31 -1.88 4.52 8.48
N TYR A 32 -1.93 4.17 7.19
CA TYR A 32 -0.72 3.80 6.47
C TYR A 32 0.08 5.06 6.09
N ARG A 33 1.40 4.92 5.97
CA ARG A 33 2.27 6.01 5.52
C ARG A 33 3.11 5.56 4.33
N PRO A 34 3.41 6.45 3.37
CA PRO A 34 4.38 6.15 2.32
C PRO A 34 5.67 5.59 2.94
N PHE A 35 6.18 4.50 2.37
CA PHE A 35 7.34 3.79 2.90
C PHE A 35 8.48 3.69 1.89
N GLN A 36 8.21 3.23 0.67
CA GLN A 36 9.18 3.18 -0.42
C GLN A 36 8.54 3.61 -1.73
N GLU A 37 9.34 4.19 -2.62
CA GLU A 37 8.94 4.61 -3.95
C GLU A 37 10.09 4.32 -4.92
N TRP A 38 9.77 3.78 -6.09
CA TRP A 38 10.72 3.48 -7.16
C TRP A 38 10.00 3.63 -8.51
N ASN A 39 10.74 3.56 -9.62
CA ASN A 39 10.21 3.89 -10.96
C ASN A 39 8.97 3.08 -11.39
N GLN A 40 8.78 1.90 -10.81
CA GLN A 40 7.71 0.96 -11.18
C GLN A 40 6.78 0.65 -10.01
N GLY A 41 6.78 1.46 -8.94
CA GLY A 41 5.85 1.23 -7.86
C GLY A 41 6.05 2.08 -6.62
N LYS A 42 5.11 1.91 -5.70
CA LYS A 42 5.08 2.63 -4.43
C LYS A 42 4.48 1.75 -3.35
N SER A 43 5.00 1.89 -2.13
CA SER A 43 4.52 1.15 -0.99
C SER A 43 4.14 2.05 0.17
N TRP A 44 3.17 1.57 0.92
CA TRP A 44 2.73 2.13 2.18
C TRP A 44 2.85 1.11 3.28
N ARG A 45 3.15 1.57 4.49
CA ARG A 45 3.29 0.71 5.67
C ARG A 45 2.57 1.32 6.86
N ARG A 46 1.89 0.47 7.62
CA ARG A 46 1.30 0.84 8.91
C ARG A 46 2.27 0.46 10.05
N PRO A 47 2.34 1.22 11.16
CA PRO A 47 3.29 0.96 12.26
C PRO A 47 3.23 -0.45 12.87
N LEU A 48 2.13 -1.19 12.70
CA LEU A 48 1.86 -2.47 13.38
C LEU A 48 1.64 -3.66 12.43
N LYS A 49 2.57 -3.89 11.48
CA LYS A 49 2.75 -5.15 10.71
C LYS A 49 2.06 -5.29 9.34
N ASN A 50 1.41 -4.26 8.80
CA ASN A 50 0.72 -4.36 7.50
C ASN A 50 1.35 -3.45 6.45
N SER A 51 1.55 -4.00 5.25
CA SER A 51 2.10 -3.25 4.11
C SER A 51 1.18 -3.34 2.88
N CYS A 52 1.17 -2.29 2.07
CA CYS A 52 0.44 -2.24 0.81
C CYS A 52 1.41 -1.80 -0.29
N PHE A 53 1.44 -2.51 -1.42
CA PHE A 53 2.36 -2.24 -2.52
C PHE A 53 1.59 -2.11 -3.83
N PHE A 54 1.88 -1.08 -4.60
CA PHE A 54 1.36 -0.90 -5.96
C PHE A 54 2.50 -1.04 -6.96
N TRP A 55 2.24 -1.82 -8.01
CA TRP A 55 3.18 -2.11 -9.10
C TRP A 55 2.48 -2.05 -10.46
#